data_AF-A0A920HJZ4-F1
#
_entry.id   AF-A0A920HJZ4-F1
#
_cell.length_a   1.000
_cell.length_b   1.000
_cell.length_c   1.000
_cell.angle_alpha   90.00
_cell.angle_beta   90.00
_cell.angle_gamma   90.00
#
_symmetry.space_group_name_H-M   'P 1'
#
loop_
_entity.id
_entity.type
_entity.pdbx_description
1 polymer ?
#
loop_
_entity_poly.entity_id
_entity_poly.type
_entity_poly.pdbx_seq_one_letter_code
_entity_poly.pdbx_strand_id
1 'polypeptide(L)'
;MKYGYGAGMLPTASAVITDLIRLKRDNSSSAILSSKNYNLVNINDSQSKFYIRFFVINKSGYLAKITSKFAKYKINIEKIIQNPHITNLKKVPVVITTKKI
;
A
#
# COMPACT_ATOMS: atom_id res chain seq x y z
N MET A 1 -14.31 -9.57 -7.56
CA MET A 1 -14.26 -8.88 -6.26
C MET A 1 -15.47 -9.32 -5.44
N LYS A 2 -15.28 -9.64 -4.15
CA LYS A 2 -16.37 -9.80 -3.18
C LYS A 2 -16.35 -8.56 -2.29
N TYR A 3 -17.53 -8.03 -1.95
CA TYR A 3 -17.69 -6.84 -1.11
C TYR A 3 -18.63 -7.19 0.05
N GLY A 4 -18.35 -6.63 1.23
CA GLY A 4 -19.13 -6.86 2.43
C GLY A 4 -18.36 -6.42 3.67
N TYR A 5 -19.00 -6.53 4.83
CA TYR A 5 -18.37 -6.21 6.11
C TYR A 5 -17.31 -7.26 6.45
N GLY A 6 -16.05 -6.83 6.58
CA GLY A 6 -14.93 -7.69 6.98
C GLY A 6 -14.71 -7.79 8.49
N ALA A 7 -15.54 -7.10 9.29
CA ALA A 7 -15.48 -7.07 10.75
C ALA A 7 -16.84 -6.71 11.36
N GLY A 8 -16.98 -6.93 12.67
CA GLY A 8 -18.18 -6.60 13.46
C GLY A 8 -18.88 -7.85 14.00
N MET A 9 -19.67 -7.69 15.07
CA MET A 9 -20.32 -8.80 15.76
C MET A 9 -21.18 -9.66 14.82
N LEU A 10 -22.09 -9.04 14.06
CA LEU A 10 -23.02 -9.77 13.18
C LEU A 10 -22.34 -10.37 11.94
N PRO A 11 -21.46 -9.66 11.19
CA PRO A 11 -20.73 -10.25 10.06
C PRO A 11 -19.83 -11.43 10.48
N THR A 12 -19.14 -11.31 11.62
CA THR A 12 -18.31 -12.39 12.15
C THR A 12 -19.15 -13.58 12.60
N ALA A 13 -20.27 -13.34 13.33
CA ALA A 13 -21.18 -14.41 13.73
C ALA A 13 -21.79 -15.15 12.53
N SER A 14 -22.13 -14.41 11.46
CA SER A 14 -22.64 -14.99 10.22
C SER A 14 -21.63 -15.94 9.56
N ALA A 15 -20.36 -15.57 9.49
CA ALA A 15 -19.30 -16.44 8.96
C ALA A 15 -19.16 -17.74 9.80
N VAL A 16 -19.16 -17.62 11.12
CA VAL A 16 -19.08 -18.77 12.04
C VAL A 16 -20.28 -19.70 11.89
N ILE A 17 -21.51 -19.17 11.88
CA ILE A 17 -22.74 -19.96 11.72
C ILE A 17 -22.76 -20.69 10.37
N THR A 18 -22.29 -20.02 9.31
CA THR A 18 -22.21 -20.63 7.98
C THR A 18 -21.28 -21.84 7.96
N ASP A 19 -20.11 -21.74 8.61
CA ASP A 19 -19.18 -22.86 8.73
C ASP A 19 -19.77 -24.01 9.56
N LEU A 20 -20.50 -23.71 10.66
CA LEU A 20 -21.20 -24.73 11.46
C LEU A 20 -22.26 -25.50 10.65
N ILE A 21 -23.07 -24.79 9.88
CA ILE A 21 -24.08 -25.40 9.01
C ILE A 21 -23.40 -26.28 7.95
N ARG A 22 -22.29 -25.82 7.37
CA ARG A 22 -21.53 -26.54 6.36
C ARG A 22 -20.95 -27.84 6.92
N LEU A 23 -20.33 -27.80 8.10
CA LEU A 23 -19.78 -28.97 8.77
C LEU A 23 -20.84 -30.05 9.03
N LYS A 24 -22.04 -29.64 9.46
CA LYS A 24 -23.17 -30.57 9.69
C LYS A 24 -23.65 -31.22 8.39
N ARG A 25 -23.71 -30.46 7.29
CA ARG A 25 -24.28 -30.94 6.02
C ARG A 25 -23.35 -31.88 5.27
N ASP A 26 -22.06 -31.56 5.21
CA ASP A 26 -21.15 -32.20 4.26
C ASP A 26 -20.50 -33.49 4.83
N ASN A 27 -20.76 -33.88 6.11
CA ASN A 27 -20.27 -35.09 6.83
C ASN A 27 -18.77 -35.44 6.66
N SER A 28 -18.00 -34.51 6.10
CA SER A 28 -16.62 -34.70 5.69
C SER A 28 -15.78 -33.64 6.40
N SER A 29 -14.94 -34.13 7.31
CA SER A 29 -13.91 -33.41 8.05
C SER A 29 -12.74 -32.95 7.17
N SER A 30 -12.98 -32.68 5.89
CA SER A 30 -11.96 -32.12 5.01
C SER A 30 -11.93 -30.60 5.20
N ALA A 31 -11.46 -30.16 6.36
CA ALA A 31 -10.78 -28.89 6.42
C ALA A 31 -9.65 -28.98 5.39
N ILE A 32 -9.80 -28.33 4.24
CA ILE A 32 -8.75 -28.25 3.22
C ILE A 32 -7.67 -27.35 3.82
N LEU A 33 -6.91 -27.88 4.76
CA LEU A 33 -5.60 -27.41 5.13
C LEU A 33 -4.67 -27.91 4.03
N SER A 34 -4.83 -27.38 2.81
CA SER A 34 -3.74 -27.47 1.86
C SER A 34 -2.65 -26.58 2.41
N SER A 35 -1.71 -27.15 3.16
CA SER A 35 -0.45 -26.49 3.52
C SER A 35 0.37 -26.40 2.25
N LYS A 36 -0.04 -25.53 1.33
CA LYS A 36 0.82 -25.11 0.23
C LYS A 36 1.96 -24.34 0.90
N ASN A 37 3.15 -24.91 0.84
CA ASN A 37 4.36 -24.22 1.26
C ASN A 37 4.61 -23.11 0.26
N TYR A 38 4.22 -21.89 0.63
CA TYR A 38 4.58 -20.69 -0.12
C TYR A 38 5.89 -20.15 0.43
N ASN A 39 6.82 -19.82 -0.45
CA ASN A 39 8.00 -19.08 -0.06
C ASN A 39 7.59 -17.63 0.24
N LEU A 40 7.91 -17.16 1.45
CA LEU A 40 7.74 -15.75 1.80
C LEU A 40 8.73 -14.92 0.97
N VAL A 41 8.22 -13.86 0.35
CA VAL A 41 9.03 -12.90 -0.41
C VAL A 41 9.47 -11.79 0.54
N ASN A 42 10.72 -11.36 0.44
CA ASN A 42 11.20 -10.21 1.21
C ASN A 42 10.49 -8.94 0.72
N ILE A 43 10.13 -8.03 1.61
CA ILE A 43 9.52 -6.75 1.23
C ILE A 43 10.39 -5.95 0.25
N ASN A 44 11.71 -6.11 0.34
CA ASN A 44 12.68 -5.46 -0.55
C ASN A 44 12.63 -5.99 -2.00
N ASP A 45 12.09 -7.20 -2.19
CA ASP A 45 11.90 -7.81 -3.52
C ASP A 45 10.50 -7.48 -4.08
N SER A 46 9.64 -6.87 -3.26
CA SER A 46 8.29 -6.47 -3.67
C SER A 46 8.33 -5.20 -4.51
N GLN A 47 7.62 -5.24 -5.64
CA GLN A 47 7.57 -4.09 -6.53
C GLN A 47 6.30 -3.27 -6.34
N SER A 48 6.45 -1.98 -6.04
CA SER A 48 5.33 -1.09 -5.72
C SER A 48 5.53 0.33 -6.24
N LYS A 49 4.41 1.06 -6.39
CA LYS A 49 4.43 2.51 -6.57
C LYS A 49 4.43 3.17 -5.19
N PHE A 50 5.13 4.29 -5.06
CA PHE A 50 5.21 5.04 -3.80
C PHE A 50 4.58 6.42 -3.94
N TYR A 51 3.85 6.83 -2.90
CA TYR A 51 3.43 8.21 -2.67
C TYR A 51 4.29 8.78 -1.54
N ILE A 52 5.12 9.77 -1.85
CA ILE A 52 6.11 10.31 -0.93
C ILE A 52 5.81 11.80 -0.72
N ARG A 53 5.49 12.18 0.51
CA ARG A 53 5.18 13.57 0.90
C ARG A 53 6.19 14.08 1.91
N PHE A 54 6.78 15.23 1.65
CA PHE A 54 7.80 15.84 2.50
C PHE A 54 7.86 17.36 2.28
N PHE A 55 8.59 18.06 3.16
CA PHE A 55 8.80 19.50 3.05
C PHE A 55 10.17 19.79 2.43
N VAL A 56 10.21 20.74 1.50
CA VAL A 56 11.42 21.18 0.80
C VAL A 56 11.65 22.65 1.08
N ILE A 57 12.90 23.08 1.23
CA ILE A 57 13.23 24.50 1.35
C ILE A 57 12.77 25.22 0.08
N ASN A 58 12.04 26.34 0.22
CA ASN A 58 11.50 27.10 -0.90
C ASN A 58 12.58 27.97 -1.55
N LYS A 59 13.57 27.32 -2.17
CA LYS A 59 14.66 27.93 -2.92
C LYS A 59 14.95 27.10 -4.15
N SER A 60 15.37 27.77 -5.23
CA SER A 60 15.76 27.11 -6.47
C SER A 60 16.85 26.05 -6.23
N GLY A 61 16.79 24.96 -7.00
CA GLY A 61 17.77 23.86 -6.95
C GLY A 61 17.51 22.77 -5.90
N TYR A 62 16.69 23.00 -4.87
CA TYR A 62 16.41 21.95 -3.88
C TYR A 62 15.62 20.78 -4.47
N LEU A 63 14.61 21.06 -5.29
CA LEU A 63 13.85 20.00 -5.97
C LEU A 63 14.74 19.20 -6.93
N ALA A 64 15.67 19.86 -7.63
CA ALA A 64 16.65 19.20 -8.50
C ALA A 64 17.60 18.27 -7.73
N LYS A 65 18.03 18.65 -6.52
CA LYS A 65 18.83 17.77 -5.64
C LYS A 65 18.06 16.51 -5.21
N ILE A 66 16.75 16.64 -5.05
CA ILE A 66 15.90 15.50 -4.70
C ILE A 66 15.72 14.59 -5.91
N THR A 67 15.30 15.13 -7.06
CA THR A 67 15.08 14.32 -8.27
C THR A 67 16.37 13.65 -8.76
N SER A 68 17.53 14.28 -8.58
CA SER A 68 18.82 13.64 -8.88
C SER A 68 19.12 12.43 -7.98
N LYS A 69 18.68 12.46 -6.71
CA LYS A 69 18.79 11.31 -5.80
C LYS A 69 17.89 10.15 -6.23
N PHE A 70 16.68 10.44 -6.71
CA PHE A 70 15.79 9.43 -7.30
C PHE A 70 16.43 8.78 -8.53
N ALA A 71 17.00 9.60 -9.43
CA ALA A 71 17.73 9.11 -10.60
C ALA A 71 18.94 8.25 -10.23
N LYS A 72 19.71 8.62 -9.20
CA LYS A 72 20.84 7.83 -8.68
C LYS A 72 20.43 6.40 -8.28
N TYR A 73 19.25 6.24 -7.71
CA TYR A 73 18.69 4.93 -7.34
C TYR A 73 17.84 4.30 -8.44
N LYS A 74 17.88 4.84 -9.68
CA LYS A 74 17.10 4.37 -10.84
C LYS A 74 15.59 4.35 -10.58
N ILE A 75 15.11 5.28 -9.75
CA ILE A 75 13.69 5.42 -9.44
C ILE A 75 13.04 6.38 -10.43
N ASN A 76 12.10 5.85 -11.22
CA ASN A 76 11.32 6.65 -12.15
C ASN A 76 10.21 7.41 -11.42
N ILE A 77 10.20 8.72 -11.58
CA ILE A 77 9.14 9.59 -11.05
C ILE A 77 7.97 9.63 -12.04
N GLU A 78 6.76 9.41 -11.56
CA GLU A 78 5.52 9.51 -12.32
C GLU A 78 4.93 10.93 -12.24
N LYS A 79 4.91 11.53 -11.06
CA LYS A 79 4.37 12.89 -10.85
C LYS A 79 5.09 13.60 -9.72
N ILE A 80 5.24 14.92 -9.85
CA ILE A 80 5.66 15.83 -8.77
C ILE A 80 4.62 16.92 -8.64
N ILE A 81 4.18 17.20 -7.41
CA ILE A 81 3.27 18.28 -7.09
C ILE A 81 3.89 19.09 -5.95
N GLN A 82 4.04 20.40 -6.15
CA GLN A 82 4.43 21.35 -5.12
C GLN A 82 3.23 22.28 -4.90
N ASN A 83 2.63 22.29 -3.71
CA ASN A 83 1.50 23.15 -3.42
C ASN A 83 2.01 24.51 -2.90
N PRO A 84 1.86 25.62 -3.67
CA PRO A 84 2.33 26.94 -3.26
C PRO A 84 1.36 27.66 -2.31
N HIS A 85 0.20 27.05 -1.99
CA HIS A 85 -0.89 27.66 -1.20
C HIS A 85 -0.52 28.06 0.23
N ILE A 86 0.73 27.90 0.64
CA ILE A 86 1.27 28.49 1.86
C ILE A 86 2.37 29.47 1.45
N THR A 87 1.94 30.65 1.00
CA THR A 87 2.75 31.68 0.32
C THR A 87 3.82 32.35 1.18
N ASN A 88 4.05 31.92 2.42
CA ASN A 88 5.03 32.53 3.33
C ASN A 88 5.91 31.54 4.11
N LEU A 89 5.95 30.26 3.71
CA LEU A 89 6.82 29.30 4.40
C LEU A 89 8.22 29.24 3.79
N LYS A 90 9.24 29.24 4.67
CA LYS A 90 10.62 28.86 4.34
C LYS A 90 10.70 27.44 3.73
N LYS A 91 9.69 26.60 3.95
CA LYS A 91 9.57 25.24 3.41
C LYS A 91 8.18 25.00 2.79
N VAL A 92 8.13 24.37 1.62
CA VAL A 92 6.91 24.05 0.87
C VAL A 92 6.67 22.54 0.85
N PRO A 93 5.42 22.08 0.99
CA PRO A 93 5.09 20.67 0.88
C PRO A 93 5.22 20.22 -0.59
N VAL A 94 5.92 19.11 -0.79
CA VAL A 94 6.09 18.43 -2.07
C VAL A 94 5.59 17.01 -1.96
N VAL A 95 4.90 16.57 -3.00
CA VAL A 95 4.43 15.20 -3.18
C VAL A 95 5.06 14.64 -4.45
N ILE A 96 5.65 13.46 -4.35
CA ILE A 96 6.19 12.70 -5.47
C ILE A 96 5.48 11.35 -5.54
N THR A 97 4.99 10.97 -6.71
CA THR A 97 4.57 9.60 -6.99
C THR A 97 5.55 8.93 -7.92
N THR A 98 5.91 7.67 -7.65
CA THR A 98 6.86 6.91 -8.47
C THR A 98 6.13 5.95 -9.40
N LYS A 99 6.80 5.54 -10.49
CA LYS A 99 6.43 4.31 -11.19
C LYS A 99 6.71 3.10 -10.28
N LYS A 100 6.30 1.92 -10.74
CA LYS A 100 6.58 0.67 -10.04
C LYS A 100 8.11 0.47 -10.00
N ILE A 101 8.66 0.39 -8.80
CA ILE A 101 10.08 0.12 -8.49
C ILE A 101 10.16 -1.32 -8.04
#